data_AF-A0A522VR14-F1
#
_entry.id   AF-A0A522VR14-F1
#
_cell.length_a   1.000
_cell.length_b   1.000
_cell.length_c   1.000
_cell.angle_alpha   90.00
_cell.angle_beta   90.00
_cell.angle_gamma   90.00
#
_symmetry.space_group_name_H-M   'P 1'
#
loop_
_entity.id
_entity.type
_entity.pdbx_description
1 polymer ?
#
loop_
_entity_poly.entity_id
_entity_poly.type
_entity_poly.pdbx_seq_one_letter_code
_entity_poly.pdbx_strand_id
1 'polypeptide(L)'
;MISQKNFGKRTVMNQSYRLRDAQHVLHGWTLALVVSAPAVYAAPAATELPGGGQVSAGQASIAVDGAHMDVNQTSQNASLNWQTFNVGRNAEVEFHQPNASSVAVNRIADP
;
A
#
# COMPACT_ATOMS: atom_id res chain seq x y z
N MET A 1 -51.89 12.63 -62.99
CA MET A 1 -50.45 12.54 -63.33
C MET A 1 -49.89 11.34 -62.56
N ILE A 2 -50.09 10.11 -63.07
CA ILE A 2 -49.15 9.33 -63.94
C ILE A 2 -47.82 9.11 -63.20
N SER A 3 -47.62 8.01 -62.47
CA SER A 3 -47.27 6.65 -62.92
C SER A 3 -45.95 6.56 -63.69
N GLN A 4 -44.91 6.03 -63.05
CA GLN A 4 -43.88 5.23 -63.72
C GLN A 4 -43.39 4.11 -62.79
N LYS A 5 -43.74 2.87 -63.13
CA LYS A 5 -43.04 1.63 -62.74
C LYS A 5 -42.04 1.31 -63.85
N ASN A 6 -40.83 0.86 -63.50
CA ASN A 6 -39.99 -0.01 -64.34
C ASN A 6 -39.01 -0.73 -63.41
N PHE A 7 -39.23 -1.99 -63.03
CA PHE A 7 -38.89 -3.24 -63.74
C PHE A 7 -37.40 -3.36 -64.13
N GLY A 8 -36.73 -4.37 -63.58
CA GLY A 8 -35.42 -4.80 -64.07
C GLY A 8 -34.83 -5.93 -63.24
N LYS A 9 -35.00 -7.18 -63.69
CA LYS A 9 -34.45 -8.39 -63.08
C LYS A 9 -32.94 -8.49 -63.33
N ARG A 10 -32.23 -8.92 -62.29
CA ARG A 10 -31.01 -9.75 -62.29
C ARG A 10 -29.96 -9.52 -63.39
N THR A 11 -28.80 -9.03 -62.97
CA THR A 11 -27.51 -9.42 -63.56
C THR A 11 -26.62 -9.97 -62.46
N VAL A 12 -26.32 -11.26 -62.52
CA VAL A 12 -25.26 -11.90 -61.74
C VAL A 12 -23.95 -11.50 -62.42
N MET A 13 -23.07 -10.77 -61.75
CA MET A 13 -21.72 -10.55 -62.25
C MET A 13 -20.71 -11.10 -61.24
N ASN A 14 -20.15 -12.23 -61.66
CA ASN A 14 -19.03 -12.96 -61.11
C ASN A 14 -17.80 -12.04 -61.02
N GLN A 15 -17.26 -11.87 -59.82
CA GLN A 15 -15.90 -11.37 -59.64
C GLN A 15 -15.26 -12.07 -58.46
N SER A 16 -14.52 -13.12 -58.78
CA SER A 16 -13.59 -13.81 -57.92
C SER A 16 -12.49 -12.87 -57.44
N TYR A 17 -12.59 -12.39 -56.21
CA TYR A 17 -11.46 -11.86 -55.45
C TYR A 17 -11.04 -12.93 -54.43
N ARG A 18 -10.11 -13.79 -54.86
CA ARG A 18 -9.29 -14.56 -53.93
C ARG A 18 -8.31 -13.61 -53.26
N LEU A 19 -8.62 -13.15 -52.05
CA LEU A 19 -7.63 -12.49 -51.22
C LEU A 19 -7.81 -12.89 -49.74
N ARG A 20 -6.94 -13.83 -49.38
CA ARG A 20 -6.21 -13.97 -48.11
C ARG A 20 -7.02 -14.27 -46.87
N ASP A 21 -6.68 -15.42 -46.30
CA ASP A 21 -6.92 -15.86 -44.94
C ASP A 21 -7.08 -14.66 -43.99
N ALA A 22 -8.31 -14.48 -43.50
CA ALA A 22 -8.55 -13.70 -42.30
C ALA A 22 -7.88 -14.46 -41.16
N GLN A 23 -6.62 -14.10 -40.89
CA GLN A 23 -5.99 -14.41 -39.60
C GLN A 23 -6.81 -13.68 -38.55
N HIS A 24 -7.83 -14.36 -38.01
CA HIS A 24 -8.49 -13.98 -36.79
C HIS A 24 -7.44 -14.05 -35.68
N VAL A 25 -6.71 -12.96 -35.45
CA VAL A 25 -5.94 -12.79 -34.22
C VAL A 25 -6.97 -12.50 -33.13
N LEU A 26 -7.58 -13.57 -32.63
CA LEU A 26 -8.36 -13.58 -31.41
C LEU A 26 -7.40 -13.20 -30.28
N HIS A 27 -7.31 -11.90 -29.99
CA HIS A 27 -6.71 -11.44 -28.75
C HIS A 27 -7.70 -11.78 -27.65
N GLY A 28 -7.61 -13.01 -27.14
CA GLY A 28 -8.28 -13.40 -25.91
C GLY A 28 -7.64 -12.61 -24.78
N TRP A 29 -8.32 -11.57 -24.32
CA TRP A 29 -7.93 -10.86 -23.10
C TRP A 29 -8.23 -11.80 -21.93
N THR A 30 -7.23 -12.53 -21.45
CA THR A 30 -7.35 -13.23 -20.18
C THR A 30 -7.28 -12.20 -19.07
N LEU A 31 -8.43 -11.98 -18.40
CA LEU A 31 -8.49 -11.23 -17.16
C LEU A 31 -7.89 -12.13 -16.06
N ALA A 32 -6.64 -11.89 -15.69
CA ALA A 32 -6.03 -12.56 -14.55
C ALA A 32 -6.61 -11.98 -13.24
N LEU A 33 -7.29 -12.81 -12.45
CA LEU A 33 -7.76 -12.45 -11.12
C LEU A 33 -6.58 -12.51 -10.15
N VAL A 34 -6.03 -11.37 -9.73
CA VAL A 34 -5.03 -11.32 -8.66
C VAL A 34 -5.75 -11.48 -7.33
N VAL A 35 -5.66 -12.67 -6.73
CA VAL A 35 -6.09 -12.88 -5.34
C VAL A 35 -4.97 -12.40 -4.44
N SER A 36 -5.17 -11.24 -3.80
CA SER A 36 -4.27 -10.78 -2.74
C SER A 36 -4.65 -11.48 -1.44
N ALA A 37 -3.72 -12.26 -0.85
CA ALA A 37 -3.91 -12.82 0.48
C ALA A 37 -3.69 -11.70 1.52
N PRO A 38 -4.51 -11.62 2.58
CA PRO A 38 -4.27 -10.66 3.64
C PRO A 38 -2.93 -10.98 4.34
N ALA A 39 -2.13 -9.95 4.62
CA ALA A 39 -0.98 -10.09 5.49
C ALA A 39 -1.45 -10.47 6.90
N VAL A 40 -0.97 -11.59 7.43
CA VAL A 40 -1.21 -11.99 8.81
C VAL A 40 -0.06 -11.44 9.65
N TYR A 41 -0.31 -10.38 10.41
CA TYR A 41 0.65 -9.86 11.38
C TYR A 41 0.59 -10.71 12.65
N ALA A 42 1.72 -11.28 13.05
CA ALA A 42 1.83 -11.97 14.32
C ALA A 42 1.69 -10.97 15.48
N ALA A 43 1.07 -11.40 16.58
CA ALA A 43 1.05 -10.59 17.79
C ALA A 43 2.49 -10.39 18.31
N PRO A 44 2.81 -9.22 18.89
CA PRO A 44 4.14 -8.97 19.43
C PRO A 44 4.48 -9.93 20.57
N ALA A 45 5.77 -10.17 20.76
CA ALA A 45 6.24 -10.96 21.89
C ALA A 45 5.86 -10.28 23.22
N ALA A 46 5.69 -11.07 24.29
CA ALA A 46 5.13 -10.54 25.54
C ALA A 46 5.94 -9.39 26.15
N THR A 47 7.26 -9.38 25.96
CA THR A 47 8.19 -8.33 26.44
C THR A 47 8.80 -7.54 25.28
N GLU A 48 8.14 -7.51 24.12
CA GLU A 48 8.63 -6.75 22.96
C GLU A 48 8.62 -5.25 23.28
N LEU A 49 9.70 -4.58 22.90
CA LEU A 49 9.88 -3.13 23.00
C LEU A 49 10.10 -2.54 21.61
N PRO A 50 9.87 -1.22 21.42
CA PRO A 50 10.17 -0.54 20.17
C PRO A 50 11.60 -0.76 19.67
N GLY A 51 11.75 -0.91 18.35
CA GLY A 51 13.00 -1.28 17.69
C GLY A 51 13.71 -0.12 17.01
N GLY A 52 15.02 -0.02 17.27
CA GLY A 52 16.01 0.85 16.60
C GLY A 52 15.66 2.35 16.52
N GLY A 53 15.07 2.85 17.60
CA GLY A 53 14.80 4.27 17.80
C GLY A 53 16.02 5.17 17.59
N GLN A 54 15.82 6.24 16.84
CA GLN A 54 16.78 7.34 16.70
C GLN A 54 16.08 8.69 16.85
N VAL A 55 16.70 9.58 17.63
CA VAL A 55 16.25 10.97 17.74
C VAL A 55 16.59 11.70 16.45
N SER A 56 15.56 12.15 15.73
CA SER A 56 15.67 12.85 14.45
C SER A 56 15.56 14.38 14.58
N ALA A 57 14.98 14.88 15.66
CA ALA A 57 14.99 16.30 16.02
C ALA A 57 14.76 16.51 17.53
N GLY A 58 15.19 17.66 18.06
CA GLY A 58 15.11 17.96 19.49
C GLY A 58 16.17 17.24 20.31
N GLN A 59 15.91 17.08 21.61
CA GLN A 59 16.79 16.41 22.55
C GLN A 59 16.00 15.36 23.34
N ALA A 60 16.40 14.10 23.16
CA ALA A 60 15.91 12.98 23.95
C ALA A 60 16.99 11.89 24.03
N SER A 61 16.84 10.96 24.97
CA SER A 61 17.63 9.73 25.05
C SER A 61 16.71 8.54 25.30
N ILE A 62 17.06 7.38 24.77
CA ILE A 62 16.33 6.13 24.95
C ILE A 62 17.18 5.22 25.85
N ALA A 63 16.60 4.72 26.93
CA ALA A 63 17.18 3.71 27.79
C ALA A 63 16.24 2.50 27.88
N VAL A 64 16.82 1.32 28.08
CA VAL A 64 16.06 0.07 28.18
C VAL A 64 16.58 -0.72 29.37
N ASP A 65 15.67 -1.19 30.22
CA ASP A 65 15.95 -2.12 31.32
C ASP A 65 14.91 -3.24 31.32
N GLY A 66 15.33 -4.45 30.97
CA GLY A 66 14.44 -5.60 30.82
C GLY A 66 13.32 -5.34 29.79
N ALA A 67 12.07 -5.31 30.27
CA ALA A 67 10.87 -5.05 29.48
C ALA A 67 10.35 -3.60 29.63
N HIS A 68 11.16 -2.69 30.20
CA HIS A 68 10.86 -1.28 30.34
C HIS A 68 11.74 -0.44 29.40
N MET A 69 11.15 0.54 28.72
CA MET A 69 11.87 1.53 27.93
C MET A 69 11.56 2.93 28.43
N ASP A 70 12.59 3.67 28.78
CA ASP A 70 12.49 5.08 29.17
C ASP A 70 12.96 5.98 28.04
N VAL A 71 12.07 6.85 27.57
CA VAL A 71 12.39 7.94 26.65
C VAL A 71 12.46 9.25 27.42
N ASN A 72 13.68 9.67 27.73
CA ASN A 72 13.94 10.91 28.46
C ASN A 72 14.08 12.08 27.49
N GLN A 73 13.03 12.86 27.32
CA GLN A 73 13.01 14.06 26.49
C GLN A 73 13.37 15.30 27.33
N THR A 74 14.35 16.07 26.88
CA THR A 74 14.78 17.30 27.57
C THR A 74 14.42 18.58 26.80
N SER A 75 14.01 18.46 25.53
CA SER A 75 13.52 19.57 24.72
C SER A 75 12.00 19.72 24.77
N GLN A 76 11.47 20.92 24.46
CA GLN A 76 10.02 21.13 24.36
C GLN A 76 9.36 20.28 23.27
N ASN A 77 10.08 20.05 22.16
CA ASN A 77 9.64 19.20 21.07
C ASN A 77 10.75 18.23 20.70
N ALA A 78 10.43 16.95 20.54
CA ALA A 78 11.35 15.93 20.03
C ALA A 78 10.67 15.09 18.94
N SER A 79 11.47 14.59 18.01
CA SER A 79 11.04 13.64 16.99
C SER A 79 11.93 12.41 17.06
N LEU A 80 11.31 11.23 17.06
CA LEU A 80 11.98 9.93 17.12
C LEU A 80 11.51 9.09 15.94
N ASN A 81 12.46 8.54 15.19
CA ASN A 81 12.20 7.58 14.14
C ASN A 81 12.43 6.18 14.70
N TRP A 82 11.52 5.25 14.40
CA TRP A 82 11.54 3.87 14.85
C TRP A 82 11.44 2.96 13.63
N GLN A 83 12.19 1.85 13.59
CA GLN A 83 11.89 0.80 12.60
C GLN A 83 10.60 0.10 12.98
N THR A 84 10.42 -0.23 14.26
CA THR A 84 9.19 -0.82 14.79
C THR A 84 8.76 -0.12 16.06
N PHE A 85 7.45 -0.01 16.29
CA PHE A 85 6.90 0.46 17.57
C PHE A 85 5.82 -0.50 18.06
N ASN A 86 6.28 -1.63 18.59
CA ASN A 86 5.42 -2.60 19.27
C ASN A 86 5.70 -2.58 20.77
N VAL A 87 4.65 -2.79 21.56
CA VAL A 87 4.75 -2.95 23.01
C VAL A 87 4.05 -4.23 23.41
N GLY A 88 4.82 -5.17 23.91
CA GLY A 88 4.32 -6.44 24.40
C GLY A 88 3.40 -6.27 25.62
N ARG A 89 2.50 -7.22 25.86
CA ARG A 89 1.56 -7.21 26.99
C ARG A 89 2.20 -7.10 28.39
N ASN A 90 3.48 -7.45 28.52
CA ASN A 90 4.27 -7.40 29.74
C ASN A 90 5.42 -6.38 29.61
N ALA A 91 5.35 -5.48 28.63
CA ALA A 91 6.33 -4.43 28.41
C ALA A 91 5.70 -3.06 28.65
N GLU A 92 6.52 -2.07 28.94
CA GLU A 92 6.10 -0.69 29.16
C GLU A 92 7.11 0.28 28.53
N VAL A 93 6.58 1.38 28.00
CA VAL A 93 7.37 2.47 27.40
C VAL A 93 6.91 3.76 28.03
N GLU A 94 7.80 4.43 28.76
CA GLU A 94 7.51 5.68 29.46
C GLU A 94 8.24 6.85 28.78
N PHE A 95 7.50 7.95 28.53
CA PHE A 95 8.06 9.17 27.98
C PHE A 95 8.14 10.24 29.08
N HIS A 96 9.35 10.49 29.57
CA HIS A 96 9.65 11.54 30.52
C HIS A 96 9.85 12.85 29.78
N GLN A 97 8.81 13.69 29.74
CA GLN A 97 8.83 14.97 29.04
C GLN A 97 8.97 16.15 30.02
N PRO A 98 9.53 17.31 29.60
CA PRO A 98 9.79 18.42 30.51
C PRO A 98 8.55 18.99 31.21
N ASN A 99 7.41 18.95 30.52
CA ASN A 99 6.13 19.46 31.01
C ASN A 99 4.97 18.93 30.14
N ALA A 100 3.73 19.17 30.57
CA ALA A 100 2.53 18.72 29.88
C ALA A 100 2.26 19.40 28.52
N SER A 101 2.96 20.50 28.19
CA SER A 101 2.87 21.13 26.87
C SER A 101 3.97 20.69 25.90
N SER A 102 4.82 19.74 26.32
CA SER A 102 5.88 19.19 25.49
C SER A 102 5.32 18.14 24.52
N VAL A 103 5.94 18.01 23.35
CA VAL A 103 5.48 17.09 22.30
C VAL A 103 6.59 16.13 21.91
N ALA A 104 6.25 14.84 21.82
CA ALA A 104 7.07 13.79 21.25
C ALA A 104 6.40 13.26 19.98
N VAL A 105 7.06 13.37 18.84
CA VAL A 105 6.58 12.81 17.57
C VAL A 105 7.28 11.47 17.32
N ASN A 106 6.53 10.39 17.30
CA ASN A 106 7.03 9.06 16.95
C ASN A 106 6.70 8.75 15.50
N ARG A 107 7.71 8.46 14.68
CA ARG A 107 7.57 8.06 13.28
C ARG A 107 7.99 6.61 13.12
N ILE A 108 7.10 5.76 12.62
CA ILE A 108 7.30 4.32 12.54
C ILE A 108 7.46 3.91 11.07
N ALA A 109 8.48 3.09 10.80
CA ALA A 109 8.79 2.57 9.47
C ALA A 109 8.56 1.05 9.36
N ASP A 110 7.52 0.54 10.04
CA ASP A 110 7.12 -0.86 9.98
C ASP A 110 6.81 -1.26 8.52
N PRO A 111 7.36 -2.39 8.01
CA PRO A 111 7.09 -2.88 6.67
C PRO A 111 5.72 -3.57 6.49
#